data_AF-A0A2B4RBN3-F1
#
_entry.id   AF-A0A2B4RBN3-F1
#
_cell.length_a   1.000
_cell.length_b   1.000
_cell.length_c   1.000
_cell.angle_alpha   90.00
_cell.angle_beta   90.00
_cell.angle_gamma   90.00
#
_symmetry.space_group_name_H-M   'P 1'
#
loop_
_entity.id
_entity.type
_entity.pdbx_description
1 polymer ?
#
loop_
_entity_poly.entity_id
_entity_poly.type
_entity_poly.pdbx_seq_one_letter_code
_entity_poly.pdbx_strand_id
1 'polypeptide(L)'
;MRQSHTCWTEEHDKVLVREIIANKPFDGTTKKSTPARGAKWNAVINQLLQIRELEKGLEVTVEWEDATDLEQKQTAAQKKKTKEEERNAEEVRKRAMEGLGANKRRGEDRPENNEGLKRRWSSEADTLEYLKERNERMDAIKREEMELRREELRLQEARQEAAIQQQQLQLAAQQRQLQQFQTMMLSVI
;
A
#
# COMPACT_ATOMS: atom_id res chain seq x y z
N MET A 1 -8.27 -8.24 -24.28
CA MET A 1 -8.85 -9.61 -24.26
C MET A 1 -8.49 -10.23 -22.93
N ARG A 2 -9.46 -10.52 -22.05
CA ARG A 2 -9.21 -11.25 -20.80
C ARG A 2 -9.15 -12.72 -21.16
N GLN A 3 -8.02 -13.39 -20.91
CA GLN A 3 -7.94 -14.83 -21.09
C GLN A 3 -8.87 -15.49 -20.06
N SER A 4 -9.80 -16.30 -20.54
CA SER A 4 -10.70 -17.08 -19.67
C SER A 4 -9.89 -18.19 -19.02
N HIS A 5 -9.63 -18.08 -17.71
CA HIS A 5 -8.81 -19.02 -16.89
C HIS A 5 -9.33 -20.48 -16.80
N THR A 6 -10.24 -20.91 -17.67
CA THR A 6 -10.93 -22.20 -17.58
C THR A 6 -10.90 -23.03 -18.86
N CYS A 7 -10.24 -22.59 -19.93
CA CYS A 7 -10.04 -23.43 -21.11
C CYS A 7 -8.69 -24.14 -21.07
N TRP A 8 -8.70 -25.41 -21.47
CA TRP A 8 -7.49 -26.16 -21.75
C TRP A 8 -6.73 -25.49 -22.90
N THR A 9 -5.44 -25.22 -22.73
CA THR A 9 -4.58 -24.57 -23.75
C THR A 9 -3.60 -25.56 -24.36
N GLU A 10 -2.93 -25.17 -25.45
CA GLU A 10 -1.92 -26.00 -26.09
C GLU A 10 -0.73 -26.30 -25.15
N GLU A 11 -0.41 -25.39 -24.23
CA GLU A 11 0.59 -25.60 -23.18
C GLU A 11 0.16 -26.70 -22.22
N HIS A 12 -1.12 -26.73 -21.82
CA HIS A 12 -1.67 -27.80 -20.99
C HIS A 12 -1.60 -29.14 -21.73
N ASP A 13 -1.88 -29.18 -23.04
CA ASP A 13 -1.72 -30.37 -23.88
C ASP A 13 -0.28 -30.87 -23.89
N LYS A 14 0.69 -29.97 -24.11
CA LYS A 14 2.12 -30.32 -24.14
C LYS A 14 2.59 -30.94 -22.83
N VAL A 15 2.20 -30.35 -21.70
CA VAL A 15 2.58 -30.87 -20.37
C VAL A 15 1.88 -32.21 -20.11
N LEU A 16 0.59 -32.34 -20.42
CA LEU A 16 -0.13 -33.62 -20.30
C LEU A 16 0.54 -34.73 -21.12
N VAL A 17 0.84 -34.48 -22.39
CA VAL A 17 1.47 -35.46 -23.28
C VAL A 17 2.86 -35.84 -22.78
N ARG A 18 3.66 -34.87 -22.32
CA ARG A 18 4.97 -35.12 -21.70
C ARG A 18 4.84 -36.08 -20.52
N GLU A 19 3.89 -35.84 -19.62
CA GLU A 19 3.71 -36.68 -18.42
C GLU A 19 3.16 -38.07 -18.74
N ILE A 20 2.27 -38.18 -19.74
CA ILE A 20 1.81 -39.48 -20.25
C ILE A 20 2.98 -40.27 -20.84
N ILE A 21 3.86 -39.63 -21.63
CA ILE A 21 5.04 -40.29 -22.22
C ILE A 21 6.01 -40.73 -21.12
N ALA A 22 6.21 -39.92 -20.07
CA ALA A 22 7.11 -40.24 -18.96
C ALA A 22 6.60 -41.44 -18.15
N ASN A 23 5.32 -41.45 -17.81
CA ASN A 23 4.71 -42.47 -16.94
C ASN A 23 4.25 -43.73 -17.70
N LYS A 24 4.22 -43.68 -19.04
CA LYS A 24 3.88 -44.78 -19.95
C LYS A 24 2.69 -45.64 -19.48
N PRO A 25 1.48 -45.07 -19.30
CA PRO A 25 0.30 -45.83 -18.88
C PRO A 25 -0.16 -46.86 -19.93
N PHE A 26 0.37 -46.79 -21.16
CA PHE A 26 0.02 -47.63 -22.30
C PHE A 26 1.11 -48.63 -22.71
N ASP A 27 2.17 -48.82 -21.92
CA ASP A 27 3.33 -49.69 -22.24
C ASP A 27 3.03 -51.20 -22.39
N GLY A 28 1.77 -51.62 -22.31
CA GLY A 28 1.36 -53.02 -22.45
C GLY A 28 1.71 -53.91 -21.24
N THR A 29 2.60 -53.46 -20.35
CA THR A 29 2.98 -54.18 -19.12
C THR A 29 1.83 -54.24 -18.12
N THR A 30 1.00 -53.20 -18.10
CA THR A 30 -0.23 -53.14 -17.29
C THR A 30 -1.43 -53.40 -18.17
N LYS A 31 -2.33 -54.33 -17.79
CA LYS A 31 -3.56 -54.60 -18.55
C LYS A 31 -4.57 -53.46 -18.40
N LYS A 32 -5.44 -53.30 -19.40
CA LYS A 32 -6.56 -52.34 -19.33
C LYS A 32 -7.43 -52.65 -18.11
N SER A 33 -7.91 -51.61 -17.44
CA SER A 33 -8.76 -51.71 -16.24
C SER A 33 -8.10 -52.35 -15.01
N THR A 34 -6.76 -52.37 -14.93
CA THR A 34 -6.06 -52.82 -13.72
C THR A 34 -5.78 -51.65 -12.77
N PRO A 35 -5.79 -51.89 -11.44
CA PRO A 35 -5.37 -50.90 -10.46
C PRO A 35 -3.95 -50.38 -10.72
N ALA A 36 -3.05 -51.22 -11.23
CA ALA A 36 -1.69 -50.84 -11.59
C ALA A 36 -1.64 -49.77 -12.70
N ARG A 37 -2.50 -49.87 -13.73
CA ARG A 37 -2.63 -48.82 -14.75
C ARG A 37 -3.26 -47.55 -14.16
N GLY A 38 -4.23 -47.70 -13.26
CA GLY A 38 -4.81 -46.58 -12.51
C GLY A 38 -3.77 -45.82 -11.69
N ALA A 39 -2.84 -46.54 -11.04
CA ALA A 39 -1.75 -45.93 -10.29
C ALA A 39 -0.84 -45.06 -11.18
N LYS A 40 -0.54 -45.50 -12.41
CA LYS A 40 0.20 -44.69 -13.39
C LYS A 40 -0.54 -43.41 -13.79
N TRP A 41 -1.87 -43.48 -13.96
CA TRP A 41 -2.69 -42.28 -14.22
C TRP A 41 -2.72 -41.33 -13.03
N ASN A 42 -2.85 -41.86 -11.81
CA ASN A 42 -2.79 -41.05 -10.61
C ASN A 42 -1.43 -40.34 -10.47
N ALA A 43 -0.33 -40.98 -10.84
CA ALA A 43 0.99 -40.35 -10.88
C ALA A 43 1.02 -39.16 -11.87
N VAL A 44 0.50 -39.34 -13.09
CA VAL A 44 0.36 -38.25 -14.07
C VAL A 44 -0.47 -37.10 -13.50
N ILE A 45 -1.64 -37.39 -12.92
CA ILE A 45 -2.54 -36.37 -12.36
C ILE A 45 -1.84 -35.59 -11.23
N ASN A 46 -1.22 -36.29 -10.28
CA ASN A 46 -0.55 -35.66 -9.14
C ASN A 46 0.60 -34.76 -9.61
N GLN A 47 1.36 -35.20 -10.60
CA GLN A 47 2.47 -34.41 -11.14
C GLN A 47 1.96 -33.17 -11.89
N LEU A 48 0.86 -33.27 -12.65
CA LEU A 48 0.21 -32.12 -13.28
C LEU A 48 -0.33 -31.11 -12.26
N LEU A 49 -0.92 -31.60 -11.16
CA LEU A 49 -1.38 -30.74 -10.07
C LEU A 49 -0.21 -30.00 -9.42
N GLN A 50 0.90 -30.71 -9.16
CA GLN A 50 2.09 -30.12 -8.57
C GLN A 50 2.71 -29.03 -9.46
N ILE A 51 2.79 -29.25 -10.78
CA ILE A 51 3.27 -28.25 -11.73
C ILE A 51 2.42 -26.98 -11.65
N ARG A 52 1.09 -27.12 -11.65
CA ARG A 52 0.16 -25.99 -11.54
C ARG A 52 0.32 -25.24 -10.21
N GLU A 53 0.54 -25.94 -9.11
CA GLU A 53 0.77 -25.30 -7.80
C GLU A 53 2.08 -24.51 -7.78
N LEU A 54 3.13 -25.04 -8.40
CA LEU A 54 4.42 -24.35 -8.53
C LEU A 54 4.31 -23.11 -9.42
N GLU A 55 3.58 -23.18 -10.54
CA GLU A 55 3.35 -22.02 -11.40
C GLU A 55 2.68 -20.87 -10.64
N LYS A 56 1.65 -21.17 -9.85
CA LYS A 56 1.00 -20.17 -8.99
C LYS A 56 1.93 -19.63 -7.90
N GLY A 57 2.71 -20.51 -7.29
CA GLY A 57 3.68 -20.09 -6.26
C GLY A 57 4.74 -19.14 -6.83
N LEU A 58 5.23 -19.44 -8.03
CA LEU A 58 6.21 -18.61 -8.72
C LEU A 58 5.64 -17.24 -9.12
N GLU A 59 4.41 -17.20 -9.64
CA GLU A 59 3.72 -15.94 -9.95
C GLU A 59 3.68 -15.03 -8.72
N VAL A 60 3.28 -15.56 -7.57
CA VAL A 60 3.27 -14.82 -6.30
C VAL A 60 4.68 -14.33 -5.97
N THR A 61 5.70 -15.19 -5.97
CA THR A 61 7.08 -14.79 -5.65
C THR A 61 7.57 -13.64 -6.54
N VAL A 62 7.31 -13.71 -7.85
CA VAL A 62 7.69 -12.64 -8.78
C VAL A 62 6.98 -11.33 -8.45
N GLU A 63 5.69 -11.37 -8.11
CA GLU A 63 4.96 -10.17 -7.68
C GLU A 63 5.57 -9.53 -6.41
N TRP A 64 5.98 -10.36 -5.44
CA TRP A 64 6.65 -9.87 -4.23
C TRP A 64 8.02 -9.27 -4.56
N GLU A 65 8.81 -9.90 -5.43
CA GLU A 65 10.10 -9.38 -5.87
C GLU A 65 9.94 -8.00 -6.52
N ASP A 66 9.02 -7.87 -7.48
CA ASP A 66 8.72 -6.58 -8.14
C ASP A 66 8.26 -5.51 -7.15
N ALA A 67 7.41 -5.86 -6.19
CA ALA A 67 6.96 -4.95 -5.15
C ALA A 67 8.12 -4.46 -4.25
N THR A 68 8.99 -5.38 -3.82
CA THR A 68 10.16 -5.03 -3.01
C THR A 68 11.16 -4.16 -3.77
N ASP A 69 11.41 -4.45 -5.04
CA ASP A 69 12.26 -3.65 -5.91
C ASP A 69 11.73 -2.23 -6.07
N LEU A 70 10.42 -2.07 -6.22
CA LEU A 70 9.77 -0.78 -6.32
C LEU A 70 9.89 0.00 -5.01
N GLU A 71 9.66 -0.64 -3.86
CA GLU A 71 9.82 -0.03 -2.54
C GLU A 71 11.28 0.42 -2.31
N GLN A 72 12.26 -0.40 -2.67
CA GLN A 72 13.68 -0.04 -2.59
C GLN A 72 14.02 1.17 -3.49
N LYS A 73 13.50 1.21 -4.72
CA LYS A 73 13.69 2.36 -5.62
C LYS A 73 13.06 3.63 -5.06
N GLN A 74 11.86 3.55 -4.50
CA GLN A 74 11.17 4.69 -3.89
C GLN A 74 11.90 5.22 -2.66
N THR A 75 12.32 4.34 -1.75
CA THR A 75 13.07 4.73 -0.54
C THR A 75 14.43 5.34 -0.90
N ALA A 76 15.13 4.80 -1.91
CA ALA A 76 16.38 5.39 -2.40
C ALA A 76 16.16 6.78 -3.04
N ALA A 77 15.11 6.94 -3.84
CA ALA A 77 14.76 8.23 -4.43
C ALA A 77 14.39 9.27 -3.36
N GLN A 78 13.66 8.86 -2.32
CA GLN A 78 13.26 9.74 -1.23
C GLN A 78 14.46 10.17 -0.39
N LYS A 79 15.38 9.26 -0.06
CA LYS A 79 16.66 9.58 0.61
C LYS A 79 17.52 10.54 -0.21
N LYS A 80 17.52 10.41 -1.54
CA LYS A 80 18.26 11.33 -2.41
C LYS A 80 17.64 12.72 -2.41
N LYS A 81 16.30 12.83 -2.47
CA LYS A 81 15.59 14.10 -2.41
C LYS A 81 15.81 14.82 -1.08
N THR A 82 15.67 14.13 0.05
CA THR A 82 15.91 14.75 1.37
C THR A 82 17.34 15.24 1.53
N LYS A 83 18.33 14.48 1.05
CA LYS A 83 19.74 14.90 1.09
C LYS A 83 20.02 16.11 0.19
N GLU A 84 19.36 16.20 -0.97
CA GLU A 84 19.47 17.36 -1.87
C GLU A 84 18.85 18.61 -1.23
N GLU A 85 17.69 18.48 -0.59
CA GLU A 85 17.02 19.57 0.13
C GLU A 85 17.85 20.08 1.31
N GLU A 86 18.47 19.19 2.08
CA GLU A 86 19.38 19.54 3.18
C GLU A 86 20.60 20.32 2.67
N ARG A 87 21.22 19.86 1.57
CA ARG A 87 22.35 20.56 0.93
C ARG A 87 21.94 21.95 0.44
N ASN A 88 20.78 22.07 -0.21
CA ASN A 88 20.27 23.35 -0.68
C ASN A 88 19.97 24.30 0.48
N ALA A 89 19.38 23.81 1.57
CA ALA A 89 19.13 24.61 2.77
C ALA A 89 20.43 25.12 3.40
N GLU A 90 21.46 24.28 3.47
CA GLU A 90 22.77 24.66 3.99
C GLU A 90 23.49 25.68 3.08
N GLU A 91 23.34 25.56 1.76
CA GLU A 91 23.87 26.54 0.80
C GLU A 91 23.19 27.91 0.98
N VAL A 92 21.87 27.95 1.13
CA VAL A 92 21.13 29.20 1.41
C VAL A 92 21.59 29.82 2.72
N ARG A 93 21.75 29.01 3.78
CA ARG A 93 22.26 29.47 5.08
C ARG A 93 23.66 30.08 4.93
N LYS A 94 24.56 29.44 4.20
CA LYS A 94 25.93 29.92 3.97
C LYS A 94 25.94 31.24 3.19
N ARG A 95 25.20 31.33 2.08
CA ARG A 95 25.08 32.55 1.27
C ARG A 95 24.53 33.73 2.09
N ALA A 96 23.55 33.48 2.96
CA ALA A 96 23.02 34.50 3.86
C ALA A 96 24.07 35.00 4.87
N MET A 97 24.88 34.09 5.43
CA MET A 97 25.94 34.43 6.38
C MET A 97 27.09 35.22 5.73
N GLU A 98 27.43 34.95 4.47
CA GLU A 98 28.43 35.70 3.71
C GLU A 98 27.96 37.12 3.37
N GLY A 99 26.65 37.33 3.16
CA GLY A 99 26.05 38.64 2.86
C GLY A 99 26.08 39.65 4.03
N LEU A 100 26.18 39.19 5.27
CA LEU A 100 26.22 40.05 6.46
C LEU A 100 27.50 40.91 6.52
N GLY A 101 28.62 40.42 5.96
CA GLY A 101 29.87 41.18 5.89
C GLY A 101 29.90 42.24 4.78
N ALA A 102 29.20 41.99 3.67
CA ALA A 102 29.22 42.86 2.49
C ALA A 102 28.42 44.16 2.67
N ASN A 103 27.35 44.12 3.45
CA ASN A 103 26.57 45.33 3.79
C ASN A 103 27.21 46.17 4.91
N LYS A 104 28.00 45.55 5.80
CA LYS A 104 28.69 46.28 6.87
C LYS A 104 29.84 47.15 6.36
N ARG A 105 30.56 46.69 5.33
CA ARG A 105 31.67 47.44 4.70
C ARG A 105 31.24 48.63 3.84
N ARG A 106 29.94 48.76 3.50
CA ARG A 106 29.40 49.96 2.82
C ARG A 106 28.97 51.07 3.80
N GLY A 107 29.01 50.80 5.11
CA GLY A 107 28.59 51.73 6.15
C GLY A 107 29.71 52.58 6.76
N GLU A 108 30.98 52.30 6.45
CA GLU A 108 32.13 53.02 7.05
C GLU A 108 32.49 54.34 6.32
N ASP A 109 32.03 54.54 5.07
CA ASP A 109 32.25 55.77 4.29
C ASP A 109 30.95 56.59 4.12
N ARG A 110 30.27 56.92 5.21
CA ARG A 110 29.13 57.86 5.16
C ARG A 110 29.33 58.99 6.17
N PRO A 111 29.41 60.26 5.73
CA PRO A 111 29.57 61.37 6.66
C PRO A 111 28.34 61.43 7.56
N GLU A 112 28.60 61.60 8.86
CA GLU A 112 27.60 61.91 9.86
C GLU A 112 26.90 63.22 9.48
N ASN A 113 25.57 63.13 9.40
CA ASN A 113 24.55 64.16 9.55
C ASN A 113 23.70 64.38 8.30
N ASN A 114 22.45 63.89 8.32
CA ASN A 114 21.26 64.73 8.38
C ASN A 114 19.99 63.86 8.38
N GLU A 115 19.05 64.24 9.25
CA GLU A 115 17.68 63.76 9.31
C GLU A 115 17.01 63.91 7.93
N GLY A 116 16.48 62.82 7.37
CA GLY A 116 15.88 62.89 6.04
C GLY A 116 15.35 61.56 5.55
N LEU A 117 14.05 61.36 5.76
CA LEU A 117 13.19 60.36 5.15
C LEU A 117 13.47 58.90 5.55
N LYS A 118 12.89 58.50 6.70
CA LYS A 118 12.31 57.15 6.80
C LYS A 118 11.25 57.03 5.70
N ARG A 119 11.65 56.56 4.52
CA ARG A 119 10.72 56.06 3.53
C ARG A 119 10.01 54.88 4.17
N ARG A 120 8.81 55.13 4.72
CA ARG A 120 7.90 54.09 5.16
C ARG A 120 7.70 53.18 3.94
N TRP A 121 8.27 51.98 3.97
CA TRP A 121 8.09 50.99 2.92
C TRP A 121 6.60 50.59 2.92
N SER A 122 5.79 51.29 2.14
CA SER A 122 4.40 50.90 1.88
C SER A 122 4.29 49.51 1.27
N SER A 123 5.40 48.95 0.77
CA SER A 123 5.54 47.62 0.17
C SER A 123 5.99 46.52 1.17
N GLU A 124 6.54 46.88 2.34
CA GLU A 124 6.90 45.91 3.39
C GLU A 124 5.67 45.47 4.19
N ALA A 125 4.71 46.38 4.39
CA ALA A 125 3.39 46.04 4.93
C ALA A 125 2.63 45.05 4.03
N ASP A 126 2.65 45.29 2.71
CA ASP A 126 2.02 44.44 1.69
C ASP A 126 2.69 43.05 1.62
N THR A 127 4.01 43.00 1.76
CA THR A 127 4.76 41.73 1.81
C THR A 127 4.48 40.96 3.11
N LEU A 128 4.40 41.65 4.25
CA LEU A 128 4.07 41.02 5.54
C LEU A 128 2.61 40.54 5.58
N GLU A 129 1.70 41.26 4.95
CA GLU A 129 0.29 40.88 4.82
C GLU A 129 0.14 39.62 3.97
N TYR A 130 0.83 39.54 2.83
CA TYR A 130 0.90 38.32 2.02
C TYR A 130 1.46 37.11 2.80
N LEU A 131 2.52 37.31 3.60
CA LEU A 131 3.10 36.24 4.42
C LEU A 131 2.17 35.80 5.54
N LYS A 132 1.45 36.74 6.15
CA LYS A 132 0.45 36.47 7.19
C LYS A 132 -0.73 35.71 6.62
N GLU A 133 -1.29 36.17 5.51
CA GLU A 133 -2.40 35.51 4.81
C GLU A 133 -2.00 34.11 4.34
N ARG A 134 -0.76 33.94 3.84
CA ARG A 134 -0.23 32.62 3.46
C ARG A 134 -0.11 31.68 4.65
N ASN A 135 0.37 32.16 5.81
CA ASN A 135 0.43 31.35 7.02
C ASN A 135 -0.97 30.97 7.53
N GLU A 136 -1.91 31.90 7.53
CA GLU A 136 -3.30 31.64 7.92
C GLU A 136 -3.96 30.61 7.01
N ARG A 137 -3.66 30.63 5.70
CA ARG A 137 -4.09 29.60 4.74
C ARG A 137 -3.48 28.24 5.05
N MET A 138 -2.18 28.17 5.35
CA MET A 138 -1.55 26.89 5.74
C MET A 138 -2.13 26.35 7.04
N ASP A 139 -2.41 27.21 8.01
CA ASP A 139 -2.98 26.81 9.29
C ASP A 139 -4.47 26.44 9.17
N ALA A 140 -5.20 27.03 8.21
CA ALA A 140 -6.55 26.58 7.84
C ALA A 140 -6.51 25.17 7.24
N ILE A 141 -5.64 24.93 6.25
CA ILE A 141 -5.50 23.61 5.61
C ILE A 141 -5.14 22.53 6.64
N LYS A 142 -4.19 22.79 7.53
CA LYS A 142 -3.83 21.84 8.60
C LYS A 142 -4.98 21.55 9.55
N ARG A 143 -5.81 22.54 9.85
CA ARG A 143 -7.00 22.34 10.71
C ARG A 143 -8.03 21.46 10.01
N GLU A 144 -8.29 21.73 8.74
CA GLU A 144 -9.19 20.90 7.91
C GLU A 144 -8.69 19.46 7.77
N GLU A 145 -7.38 19.25 7.54
CA GLU A 145 -6.77 17.91 7.51
C GLU A 145 -6.93 17.17 8.84
N MET A 146 -6.75 17.87 9.97
CA MET A 146 -6.93 17.28 11.30
C MET A 146 -8.40 16.96 11.60
N GLU A 147 -9.34 17.75 11.09
CA GLU A 147 -10.77 17.48 11.22
C GLU A 147 -11.20 16.28 10.37
N LEU A 148 -10.78 16.22 9.10
CA LEU A 148 -11.01 15.06 8.23
C LEU A 148 -10.48 13.77 8.87
N ARG A 149 -9.27 13.80 9.44
CA ARG A 149 -8.68 12.64 10.11
C ARG A 149 -9.46 12.21 11.36
N ARG A 150 -10.08 13.15 12.07
CA ARG A 150 -10.99 12.84 13.20
C ARG A 150 -12.30 12.23 12.70
N GLU A 151 -12.85 12.73 11.59
CA GLU A 151 -14.06 12.18 10.99
C GLU A 151 -13.85 10.77 10.44
N GLU A 152 -12.71 10.51 9.79
CA GLU A 152 -12.32 9.18 9.35
C GLU A 152 -12.25 8.20 10.52
N LEU A 153 -11.63 8.62 11.63
CA LEU A 153 -11.55 7.80 12.85
C LEU A 153 -12.94 7.50 13.42
N ARG A 154 -13.81 8.51 13.51
CA ARG A 154 -15.21 8.32 13.96
C ARG A 154 -15.98 7.37 13.05
N LEU A 155 -15.81 7.48 11.73
CA LEU A 155 -16.44 6.59 10.78
C LEU A 155 -15.92 5.15 10.92
N GLN A 156 -14.63 5.00 11.20
CA GLN A 156 -14.02 3.71 11.47
C GLN A 156 -14.55 3.09 12.76
N GLU A 157 -14.65 3.85 13.85
CA GLU A 157 -15.26 3.42 15.12
C GLU A 157 -16.73 3.02 14.90
N ALA A 158 -17.53 3.84 14.22
CA ALA A 158 -18.92 3.52 13.91
C ALA A 158 -19.07 2.24 13.07
N ARG A 159 -18.16 2.00 12.11
CA ARG A 159 -18.11 0.74 11.34
C ARG A 159 -17.77 -0.46 12.23
N GLN A 160 -16.83 -0.30 13.16
CA GLN A 160 -16.48 -1.35 14.12
C GLN A 160 -17.64 -1.64 15.08
N GLU A 161 -18.30 -0.62 15.61
CA GLU A 161 -19.48 -0.75 16.46
C GLU A 161 -20.63 -1.46 15.75
N ALA A 162 -20.91 -1.09 14.50
CA ALA A 162 -21.93 -1.75 13.68
C ALA A 162 -21.60 -3.23 13.44
N ALA A 163 -20.33 -3.56 13.21
CA ALA A 163 -19.88 -4.94 13.07
C ALA A 163 -20.04 -5.73 14.38
N ILE A 164 -19.72 -5.14 15.52
CA ILE A 164 -19.91 -5.74 16.85
C ILE A 164 -21.39 -5.98 17.12
N GLN A 165 -22.26 -5.01 16.83
CA GLN A 165 -23.71 -5.17 16.98
C GLN A 165 -24.24 -6.32 16.12
N GLN A 166 -23.81 -6.42 14.87
CA GLN A 166 -24.21 -7.51 13.98
C GLN A 166 -23.76 -8.87 14.53
N GLN A 167 -22.54 -8.97 15.06
CA GLN A 167 -22.02 -10.19 15.67
C GLN A 167 -22.82 -10.58 16.93
N GLN A 168 -23.16 -9.62 17.79
CA GLN A 168 -23.98 -9.86 18.97
C GLN A 168 -25.37 -10.38 18.60
N LEU A 169 -26.00 -9.82 17.56
CA LEU A 169 -27.29 -10.29 17.06
C LEU A 169 -27.22 -11.75 16.55
N GLN A 170 -26.16 -12.12 15.83
CA GLN A 170 -25.96 -13.51 15.41
C GLN A 170 -25.81 -14.47 16.59
N LEU A 171 -25.01 -14.10 17.60
CA LEU A 171 -24.84 -14.90 18.81
C LEU A 171 -26.16 -15.06 19.59
N ALA A 172 -26.92 -13.98 19.75
CA ALA A 172 -28.22 -14.02 20.41
C ALA A 172 -29.23 -14.90 19.65
N ALA A 173 -29.23 -14.85 18.32
CA ALA A 173 -30.07 -15.71 17.49
C ALA A 173 -29.71 -17.20 17.65
N GLN A 174 -28.41 -17.52 17.69
CA GLN A 174 -27.94 -18.90 17.93
C GLN A 174 -28.35 -19.39 19.33
N GLN A 175 -28.21 -18.56 20.37
CA GLN A 175 -28.64 -18.92 21.72
C GLN A 175 -30.16 -19.14 21.79
N ARG A 176 -30.96 -18.33 21.10
CA ARG A 176 -32.42 -18.53 21.02
C ARG A 176 -32.77 -19.87 20.38
N GLN A 177 -32.08 -20.28 19.31
CA GLN A 177 -32.30 -21.59 18.69
C GLN A 177 -31.99 -22.74 19.66
N LEU A 178 -30.88 -22.64 20.42
CA LEU A 178 -30.54 -23.64 21.43
C LEU A 178 -31.56 -23.70 22.57
N GLN A 179 -32.01 -22.54 23.06
CA GLN A 179 -33.07 -22.48 24.08
C GLN A 179 -34.37 -23.07 23.56
N GLN A 180 -34.80 -22.74 22.33
CA GLN A 180 -35.99 -23.33 21.72
C GLN A 180 -35.89 -24.84 21.59
N PHE A 181 -34.71 -25.37 21.21
CA PHE A 181 -34.48 -26.81 21.17
C PHE A 181 -34.57 -27.44 22.56
N GLN A 182 -33.97 -26.82 23.58
CA GLN A 182 -34.07 -27.28 24.97
C GLN A 182 -35.52 -27.24 25.50
N THR A 183 -36.28 -26.18 25.21
CA THR A 183 -37.69 -26.06 25.59
C THR A 183 -38.55 -27.10 24.86
N MET A 184 -38.36 -27.31 23.56
CA MET A 184 -39.06 -28.37 22.82
C MET A 184 -38.74 -29.77 23.37
N MET A 185 -37.49 -30.03 23.76
CA MET A 185 -37.09 -31.29 24.39
C MET A 185 -37.75 -31.49 25.77
N LEU A 186 -37.92 -30.42 26.56
CA LEU A 186 -38.56 -30.49 27.87
C LEU A 186 -40.09 -30.55 27.81
N SER A 187 -40.73 -30.07 26.73
CA SER A 187 -42.19 -30.09 26.56
C SER A 187 -42.74 -31.39 25.96
N VAL A 188 -41.88 -32.34 25.58
CA VAL A 188 -42.24 -33.65 24.97
C VAL A 188 -42.22 -34.80 25.99
N ILE A 189 -41.90 -34.51 27.25
CA ILE A 189 -42.05 -35.44 28.41
C ILE A 189 -43.30 -35.03 29.19
#